data_AF-K9SK50-F1
#
_entry.id   AF-K9SK50-F1
#
_cell.length_a   1.000
_cell.length_b   1.000
_cell.length_c   1.000
_cell.angle_alpha   90.00
_cell.angle_beta   90.00
_cell.angle_gamma   90.00
#
_symmetry.space_group_name_H-M   'P 1'
#
loop_
_entity.id
_entity.type
_entity.pdbx_description
1 polymer ?
#
loop_
_entity_poly.entity_id
_entity_poly.type
_entity_poly.pdbx_seq_one_letter_code
_entity_poly.pdbx_strand_id
1 'polypeptide(L)'
;MKIAAIIQARMGSTRLPGKVMMQLGDASVLAQVVRRLQACPLLDQVVIATTTKEQDEPIVSEAKKLGVNCFRGSEANVLARYYLAAKANQAELVVRITADCPLYDPQVLTDMLSEYQHKIATGEQVDYLSNVLKRSFPRGLDTEIFPIAVLAETYANASQSYEQEHVTPYIHQHPEKFALHDYVGDRDWSAHRWTLDTIEDWQLITAIYNRLYQPGEIFTTQAVIELLQQQPELVQINAHVEQKKLAT
;
A
#
# COMPACT_ATOMS: atom_id res chain seq x y z
N MET A 1 12.56 0.22 -17.37
CA MET A 1 11.32 0.64 -16.70
C MET A 1 11.65 0.84 -15.23
N LYS A 2 11.67 2.09 -14.77
CA LYS A 2 11.90 2.43 -13.36
C LYS A 2 10.62 2.23 -12.55
N ILE A 3 10.63 1.29 -11.62
CA ILE A 3 9.49 0.88 -10.79
C ILE A 3 9.60 1.56 -9.42
N ALA A 4 8.60 2.36 -9.05
CA ALA A 4 8.57 3.07 -7.78
C ALA A 4 7.36 2.66 -6.94
N ALA A 5 7.60 2.19 -5.71
CA ALA A 5 6.53 2.04 -4.72
C ALA A 5 6.32 3.39 -4.04
N ILE A 6 5.13 3.95 -4.20
CA ILE A 6 4.74 5.21 -3.59
C ILE A 6 3.83 4.90 -2.42
N ILE A 7 4.31 5.22 -1.23
CA ILE A 7 3.58 5.05 0.03
C ILE A 7 2.90 6.37 0.37
N GLN A 8 1.57 6.40 0.39
CA GLN A 8 0.85 7.54 0.97
C GLN A 8 0.88 7.49 2.50
N ALA A 9 1.41 8.54 3.13
CA ALA A 9 1.50 8.64 4.58
C ALA A 9 1.14 10.06 5.07
N ARG A 10 0.33 10.14 6.14
CA ARG A 10 0.05 11.39 6.87
C ARG A 10 -0.15 11.08 8.35
N MET A 11 0.14 12.04 9.20
CA MET A 11 -0.15 11.99 10.64
C MET A 11 -1.66 12.17 10.92
N GLY A 12 -2.37 12.89 10.05
CA GLY A 12 -3.79 13.23 10.17
C GLY A 12 -4.77 12.09 9.84
N SER A 13 -4.68 10.95 10.51
CA SER A 13 -5.71 9.89 10.46
C SER A 13 -6.86 10.18 11.42
N THR A 14 -8.12 10.01 10.98
CA THR A 14 -9.30 10.35 11.81
C THR A 14 -9.53 9.38 12.97
N ARG A 15 -9.27 8.08 12.77
CA ARG A 15 -9.58 7.02 13.76
C ARG A 15 -8.46 6.78 14.76
N LEU A 16 -7.21 6.86 14.28
CA LEU A 16 -6.03 6.65 15.09
C LEU A 16 -4.93 7.63 14.63
N PRO A 17 -4.97 8.90 15.07
CA PRO A 17 -4.00 9.93 14.70
C PRO A 17 -2.56 9.47 14.96
N GLY A 18 -1.65 9.73 14.02
CA GLY A 18 -0.23 9.35 14.16
C GLY A 18 0.05 7.85 14.02
N LYS A 19 -0.91 7.02 13.60
CA LYS A 19 -0.77 5.56 13.48
C LYS A 19 0.48 5.10 12.72
N VAL A 20 0.86 5.81 11.67
CA VAL A 20 2.03 5.48 10.83
C VAL A 20 3.36 5.66 11.55
N MET A 21 3.39 6.41 12.66
CA MET A 21 4.58 6.65 13.47
C MET A 21 4.56 5.90 14.81
N MET A 22 3.54 5.07 15.07
CA MET A 22 3.52 4.22 16.27
C MET A 22 4.66 3.21 16.23
N GLN A 23 5.26 2.93 17.39
CA GLN A 23 6.37 2.00 17.53
C GLN A 23 5.90 0.55 17.41
N LEU A 24 6.39 -0.17 16.41
CA LEU A 24 6.07 -1.57 16.12
C LEU A 24 7.36 -2.38 15.98
N GLY A 25 7.67 -3.20 16.99
CA GLY A 25 8.99 -3.83 17.10
C GLY A 25 10.07 -2.78 17.36
N ASP A 26 11.14 -2.81 16.57
CA ASP A 26 12.29 -1.90 16.70
C ASP A 26 12.13 -0.55 15.96
N ALA A 27 11.05 -0.36 15.18
CA ALA A 27 10.87 0.81 14.33
C ALA A 27 9.42 1.32 14.29
N SER A 28 9.18 2.42 13.58
CA SER A 28 7.81 2.91 13.33
C SER A 28 7.03 1.98 12.39
N VAL A 29 5.70 2.02 12.42
CA VAL A 29 4.83 1.33 11.44
C VAL A 29 5.26 1.65 10.01
N LEU A 30 5.50 2.92 9.69
CA LEU A 30 5.96 3.35 8.37
C LEU A 30 7.31 2.73 8.01
N ALA A 31 8.26 2.69 8.95
CA ALA A 31 9.55 2.04 8.73
C ALA A 31 9.40 0.54 8.46
N GLN A 32 8.47 -0.16 9.13
CA GLN A 32 8.21 -1.56 8.82
C GLN A 32 7.66 -1.75 7.40
N VAL A 33 6.74 -0.89 6.96
CA VAL A 33 6.23 -0.92 5.56
C VAL A 33 7.35 -0.68 4.57
N VAL A 34 8.19 0.33 4.79
CA VAL A 34 9.33 0.64 3.91
C VAL A 34 10.31 -0.53 3.81
N ARG A 35 10.73 -1.09 4.95
CA ARG A 35 11.66 -2.24 4.98
C ARG A 35 11.10 -3.45 4.26
N ARG A 36 9.81 -3.73 4.45
CA ARG A 36 9.11 -4.80 3.75
C ARG A 36 9.10 -4.58 2.24
N LEU A 37 8.81 -3.37 1.76
CA LEU A 37 8.84 -3.04 0.33
C LEU A 37 10.26 -3.09 -0.27
N GLN A 38 11.27 -2.64 0.47
CA GLN A 38 12.68 -2.69 0.04
C GLN A 38 13.21 -4.12 -0.15
N ALA A 39 12.55 -5.13 0.42
CA ALA A 39 12.89 -6.53 0.19
C ALA A 39 12.34 -7.09 -1.12
N CYS A 40 11.53 -6.35 -1.88
CA CYS A 40 11.13 -6.74 -3.22
C CYS A 40 12.29 -6.50 -4.21
N PRO A 41 12.83 -7.55 -4.87
CA PRO A 41 14.00 -7.42 -5.73
C PRO A 41 13.73 -6.71 -7.06
N LEU A 42 12.45 -6.58 -7.44
CA LEU A 42 12.02 -5.94 -8.69
C LEU A 42 11.77 -4.44 -8.51
N LEU A 43 11.88 -3.92 -7.28
CA LEU A 43 11.59 -2.53 -6.98
C LEU A 43 12.85 -1.67 -7.05
N ASP A 44 12.85 -0.64 -7.88
CA ASP A 44 14.01 0.27 -7.98
C ASP A 44 14.07 1.27 -6.83
N GLN A 45 12.90 1.69 -6.31
CA GLN A 45 12.83 2.70 -5.26
C GLN A 45 11.53 2.63 -4.47
N VAL A 46 11.62 3.00 -3.19
CA VAL A 46 10.50 3.34 -2.33
C VAL A 46 10.46 4.86 -2.15
N VAL A 47 9.28 5.44 -2.28
CA VAL A 47 9.03 6.88 -2.14
C VAL A 47 7.90 7.08 -1.14
N ILE A 48 8.11 7.92 -0.13
CA ILE A 48 7.05 8.35 0.78
C ILE A 48 6.42 9.63 0.24
N ALA A 49 5.11 9.60 0.02
CA ALA A 49 4.31 10.75 -0.40
C ALA A 49 3.48 11.28 0.79
N THR A 50 3.91 12.39 1.37
CA THR A 50 3.27 13.03 2.54
C THR A 50 2.84 14.47 2.27
N THR A 51 2.26 15.18 3.24
CA THR A 51 1.74 16.53 3.01
C THR A 51 2.78 17.62 3.27
N THR A 52 2.47 18.84 2.83
CA THR A 52 3.26 20.04 3.15
C THR A 52 2.96 20.59 4.56
N LYS A 53 2.08 19.96 5.34
CA LYS A 53 1.79 20.40 6.70
C LYS A 53 2.94 20.10 7.65
N GLU A 54 3.11 20.97 8.64
CA GLU A 54 4.13 20.83 9.69
C GLU A 54 3.90 19.58 10.57
N GLN A 55 2.64 19.18 10.76
CA GLN A 55 2.33 17.96 11.52
C GLN A 55 2.97 16.69 10.91
N ASP A 56 3.31 16.70 9.62
CA ASP A 56 3.92 15.56 8.91
C ASP A 56 5.47 15.59 8.91
N GLU A 57 6.11 16.55 9.58
CA GLU A 57 7.59 16.56 9.75
C GLU A 57 8.17 15.26 10.35
N PRO A 58 7.50 14.55 11.28
CA PRO A 58 7.97 13.23 11.73
C PRO A 58 8.11 12.22 10.59
N ILE A 59 7.22 12.25 9.59
CA ILE A 59 7.27 11.35 8.43
C ILE A 59 8.47 11.70 7.54
N VAL A 60 8.73 12.99 7.32
CA VAL A 60 9.89 13.47 6.55
C VAL A 60 11.20 13.06 7.23
N SER A 61 11.26 13.23 8.55
CA SER A 61 12.41 12.83 9.36
C SER A 61 12.65 11.32 9.31
N GLU A 62 11.59 10.52 9.34
CA GLU A 62 11.68 9.07 9.23
C GLU A 62 12.15 8.62 7.84
N ALA A 63 11.62 9.22 6.78
CA ALA A 63 12.07 8.96 5.40
C ALA A 63 13.57 9.19 5.23
N LYS A 64 14.09 10.27 5.82
CA LYS A 64 15.52 10.59 5.81
C LYS A 64 16.35 9.53 6.54
N LYS A 65 15.91 9.03 7.70
CA LYS A 65 16.60 7.97 8.44
C LYS A 65 16.63 6.65 7.66
N LEU A 66 15.55 6.35 6.94
CA LEU A 66 15.41 5.14 6.13
C LEU A 66 16.15 5.23 4.78
N GLY A 67 16.66 6.41 4.42
CA GLY A 67 17.36 6.62 3.15
C GLY A 67 16.44 6.53 1.93
N VAL A 68 15.14 6.82 2.09
CA VAL A 68 14.16 6.79 1.00
C VAL A 68 13.73 8.20 0.60
N ASN A 69 13.34 8.37 -0.66
CA ASN A 69 12.86 9.66 -1.15
C ASN A 69 11.54 10.05 -0.47
N CYS A 70 11.38 11.33 -0.19
CA CYS A 70 10.15 11.88 0.38
C CYS A 70 9.63 13.01 -0.50
N PHE A 71 8.40 12.89 -0.97
CA PHE A 71 7.69 13.92 -1.69
C PHE A 71 6.61 14.54 -0.81
N ARG A 72 6.53 15.87 -0.80
CA ARG A 72 5.53 16.64 -0.04
C ARG A 72 4.57 17.31 -1.00
N GLY A 73 3.26 17.11 -0.81
CA GLY A 73 2.23 17.65 -1.69
C GLY A 73 0.93 18.02 -0.99
N SER A 74 -0.10 18.27 -1.80
CA SER A 74 -1.45 18.60 -1.30
C SER A 74 -1.98 17.51 -0.39
N GLU A 75 -2.58 17.87 0.75
CA GLU A 75 -3.29 16.91 1.62
C GLU A 75 -4.60 16.43 0.96
N ALA A 76 -5.37 17.36 0.40
CA ALA A 76 -6.71 17.12 -0.12
C ALA A 76 -6.70 16.44 -1.50
N ASN A 77 -5.70 16.73 -2.34
CA ASN A 77 -5.57 16.11 -3.65
C ASN A 77 -4.45 15.07 -3.63
N VAL A 78 -4.81 13.85 -3.21
CA VAL A 78 -3.90 12.72 -3.09
C VAL A 78 -3.43 12.26 -4.47
N LEU A 79 -4.30 12.26 -5.48
CA LEU A 79 -3.97 11.97 -6.88
C LEU A 79 -2.83 12.86 -7.40
N ALA A 80 -2.95 14.18 -7.22
CA ALA A 80 -1.90 15.13 -7.58
C ALA A 80 -0.60 14.82 -6.83
N ARG A 81 -0.69 14.50 -5.54
CA ARG A 81 0.48 14.12 -4.73
C ARG A 81 1.16 12.85 -5.26
N TYR A 82 0.42 11.84 -5.68
CA TYR A 82 0.97 10.63 -6.33
C TYR A 82 1.63 10.96 -7.67
N TYR A 83 0.94 11.69 -8.55
CA TYR A 83 1.47 12.02 -9.87
C TYR A 83 2.77 12.82 -9.78
N LEU A 84 2.79 13.85 -8.93
CA LEU A 84 3.98 14.68 -8.75
C LEU A 84 5.11 13.93 -8.05
N ALA A 85 4.81 13.03 -7.10
CA ALA A 85 5.80 12.14 -6.50
C ALA A 85 6.43 11.20 -7.54
N ALA A 86 5.61 10.55 -8.37
CA ALA A 86 6.06 9.68 -9.45
C ALA A 86 6.97 10.44 -10.43
N LYS A 87 6.53 11.63 -10.87
CA LYS A 87 7.28 12.49 -11.79
C LYS A 87 8.61 12.95 -11.20
N ALA A 88 8.62 13.42 -9.96
CA ALA A 88 9.84 13.88 -9.27
C ALA A 88 10.87 12.75 -9.11
N ASN A 89 10.42 11.50 -9.03
CA ASN A 89 11.25 10.32 -8.89
C ASN A 89 11.48 9.57 -10.21
N GLN A 90 11.05 10.14 -11.34
CA GLN A 90 11.20 9.56 -12.68
C GLN A 90 10.63 8.13 -12.79
N ALA A 91 9.57 7.84 -12.05
CA ALA A 91 8.92 6.53 -12.12
C ALA A 91 8.27 6.33 -13.49
N GLU A 92 8.50 5.17 -14.10
CA GLU A 92 7.80 4.74 -15.32
C GLU A 92 6.60 3.85 -14.95
N LEU A 93 6.74 3.07 -13.88
CA LEU A 93 5.70 2.23 -13.29
C LEU A 93 5.52 2.60 -11.82
N VAL A 94 4.27 2.81 -11.41
CA VAL A 94 3.90 3.17 -10.05
C VAL A 94 3.26 1.98 -9.37
N VAL A 95 3.75 1.64 -8.18
CA VAL A 95 3.11 0.72 -7.24
C VAL A 95 2.51 1.55 -6.11
N ARG A 96 1.19 1.60 -6.01
CA ARG A 96 0.49 2.32 -4.93
C ARG A 96 0.39 1.42 -3.70
N ILE A 97 0.91 1.92 -2.57
CA ILE A 97 0.85 1.25 -1.26
C ILE A 97 0.36 2.24 -0.19
N THR A 98 -0.39 1.77 0.80
CA THR A 98 -0.81 2.57 1.96
C THR A 98 0.10 2.33 3.17
N ALA A 99 0.40 3.39 3.92
CA ALA A 99 1.34 3.33 5.06
C ALA A 99 0.81 2.55 6.28
N ASP A 100 -0.44 2.11 6.26
CA ASP A 100 -1.11 1.38 7.35
C ASP A 100 -1.13 -0.14 7.14
N CYS A 101 -0.20 -0.66 6.35
CA CYS A 101 -0.11 -2.07 5.99
C CYS A 101 1.19 -2.71 6.52
N PRO A 102 1.48 -2.71 7.84
CA PRO A 102 2.77 -3.16 8.35
C PRO A 102 3.03 -4.66 8.20
N LEU A 103 2.02 -5.45 7.80
CA LEU A 103 2.16 -6.89 7.53
C LEU A 103 2.40 -7.19 6.04
N TYR A 104 2.64 -6.16 5.21
CA TYR A 104 2.78 -6.31 3.76
C TYR A 104 3.89 -7.29 3.36
N ASP A 105 3.56 -8.28 2.54
CA ASP A 105 4.50 -9.31 2.11
C ASP A 105 5.20 -8.93 0.80
N PRO A 106 6.55 -8.77 0.79
CA PRO A 106 7.28 -8.46 -0.45
C PRO A 106 7.10 -9.51 -1.55
N GLN A 107 6.79 -10.76 -1.21
CA GLN A 107 6.59 -11.79 -2.23
C GLN A 107 5.36 -11.48 -3.08
N VAL A 108 4.28 -10.99 -2.47
CA VAL A 108 3.06 -10.58 -3.20
C VAL A 108 3.39 -9.50 -4.24
N LEU A 109 4.18 -8.50 -3.87
CA LEU A 109 4.61 -7.47 -4.82
C LEU A 109 5.50 -8.03 -5.93
N THR A 110 6.41 -8.94 -5.56
CA THR A 110 7.34 -9.58 -6.51
C THR A 110 6.58 -10.38 -7.56
N ASP A 111 5.58 -11.14 -7.14
CA ASP A 111 4.76 -11.96 -8.05
C ASP A 111 3.90 -11.07 -8.95
N MET A 112 3.25 -10.04 -8.39
CA MET A 112 2.44 -9.10 -9.17
C MET A 112 3.26 -8.31 -10.19
N LEU A 113 4.48 -7.88 -9.84
CA LEU A 113 5.38 -7.21 -10.79
C LEU A 113 5.86 -8.19 -11.87
N SER A 114 6.12 -9.45 -11.52
CA SER A 114 6.51 -10.48 -12.48
C SER A 114 5.37 -10.77 -13.46
N GLU A 115 4.13 -10.85 -12.98
CA GLU A 115 2.95 -11.00 -13.84
C GLU A 115 2.76 -9.78 -14.76
N TYR A 116 2.87 -8.57 -14.22
CA TYR A 116 2.83 -7.34 -15.01
C TYR A 116 3.86 -7.37 -16.15
N GLN A 117 5.10 -7.69 -15.82
CA GLN A 117 6.21 -7.78 -16.79
C GLN A 117 5.97 -8.88 -17.83
N HIS A 118 5.43 -10.03 -17.42
CA HIS A 118 5.11 -11.12 -18.34
C HIS A 118 4.04 -10.69 -19.35
N LYS A 119 2.93 -10.12 -18.89
CA LYS A 119 1.82 -9.65 -19.73
C LYS A 119 2.27 -8.62 -20.76
N ILE A 120 3.05 -7.62 -20.36
CA ILE A 120 3.55 -6.63 -21.33
C ILE A 120 4.55 -7.25 -22.32
N ALA A 121 5.34 -8.25 -21.90
CA ALA A 121 6.29 -8.94 -22.77
C ALA A 121 5.59 -9.85 -23.80
N THR A 122 4.39 -10.36 -23.49
CA THR A 122 3.54 -11.12 -24.42
C THR A 122 2.67 -10.22 -25.31
N GLY A 123 2.77 -8.89 -25.16
CA GLY A 123 2.06 -7.91 -25.96
C GLY A 123 0.66 -7.54 -25.44
N GLU A 124 0.31 -7.95 -24.23
CA GLU A 124 -0.93 -7.51 -23.57
C GLU A 124 -0.80 -6.04 -23.13
N GLN A 125 -1.88 -5.29 -23.31
CA GLN A 125 -2.02 -3.97 -22.70
C GLN A 125 -2.40 -4.13 -21.22
N VAL A 126 -1.64 -3.51 -20.33
CA VAL A 126 -1.88 -3.52 -18.88
C VAL A 126 -1.78 -2.09 -18.35
N ASP A 127 -2.93 -1.43 -18.27
CA ASP A 127 -3.02 -0.07 -17.75
C ASP A 127 -3.14 -0.08 -16.21
N TYR A 128 -3.67 -1.17 -15.67
CA TYR A 128 -3.86 -1.33 -14.23
C TYR A 128 -3.89 -2.81 -13.86
N LEU A 129 -3.00 -3.23 -12.96
CA LEU A 129 -2.98 -4.56 -12.36
C LEU A 129 -3.19 -4.43 -10.85
N SER A 130 -4.13 -5.19 -10.29
CA SER A 130 -4.42 -5.09 -8.86
C SER A 130 -5.01 -6.36 -8.24
N ASN A 131 -4.63 -6.60 -6.98
CA ASN A 131 -5.22 -7.65 -6.15
C ASN A 131 -6.47 -7.21 -5.35
N VAL A 132 -6.98 -6.00 -5.60
CA VAL A 132 -8.19 -5.48 -4.95
C VAL A 132 -9.41 -5.37 -5.85
N LEU A 133 -9.25 -5.52 -7.18
CA LEU A 133 -10.39 -5.64 -8.12
C LEU A 133 -11.26 -6.85 -7.75
N LYS A 134 -10.59 -7.99 -7.58
CA LYS A 134 -11.15 -9.19 -6.96
C LYS A 134 -10.26 -9.59 -5.80
N ARG A 135 -10.75 -9.35 -4.59
CA ARG A 135 -9.98 -9.60 -3.38
C ARG A 135 -9.94 -11.09 -3.05
N SER A 136 -8.73 -11.64 -3.00
CA SER A 136 -8.42 -12.96 -2.42
C SER A 136 -7.34 -12.87 -1.32
N PHE A 137 -6.61 -11.77 -1.25
CA PHE A 137 -5.61 -11.52 -0.23
C PHE A 137 -6.21 -10.85 1.00
N PRO A 138 -5.60 -11.03 2.19
CA PRO A 138 -5.94 -10.26 3.38
C PRO A 138 -5.92 -8.76 3.09
N ARG A 139 -6.88 -8.04 3.67
CA ARG A 139 -6.84 -6.57 3.63
C ARG A 139 -5.59 -6.09 4.33
N GLY A 140 -4.77 -5.30 3.64
CA GLY A 140 -3.45 -4.92 4.12
C GLY A 140 -2.30 -5.47 3.26
N LEU A 141 -2.60 -6.34 2.29
CA LEU A 141 -1.70 -6.70 1.19
C LEU A 141 -2.09 -6.01 -0.13
N ASP A 142 -2.95 -4.99 -0.04
CA ASP A 142 -3.53 -4.26 -1.15
C ASP A 142 -2.42 -3.64 -2.01
N THR A 143 -2.44 -3.96 -3.30
CA THR A 143 -1.42 -3.53 -4.27
C THR A 143 -2.11 -3.14 -5.57
N GLU A 144 -1.72 -1.99 -6.10
CA GLU A 144 -2.20 -1.46 -7.38
C GLU A 144 -0.99 -0.99 -8.18
N ILE A 145 -0.87 -1.48 -9.41
CA ILE A 145 0.28 -1.25 -10.30
C ILE A 145 -0.24 -0.62 -11.57
N PHE A 146 0.31 0.53 -11.96
CA PHE A 146 -0.10 1.22 -13.18
C PHE A 146 1.05 2.08 -13.74
N PRO A 147 1.13 2.25 -15.08
CA PRO A 147 2.09 3.15 -15.71
C PRO A 147 1.90 4.60 -15.27
N ILE A 148 2.99 5.37 -15.26
CA ILE A 148 2.88 6.83 -15.02
C ILE A 148 2.00 7.54 -16.07
N ALA A 149 1.90 6.99 -17.29
CA ALA A 149 1.01 7.52 -18.32
C ALA A 149 -0.46 7.47 -17.90
N VAL A 150 -0.90 6.35 -17.31
CA VAL A 150 -2.26 6.19 -16.76
C VAL A 150 -2.49 7.15 -15.58
N LEU A 151 -1.47 7.33 -14.73
CA LEU A 151 -1.52 8.29 -13.63
C LEU A 151 -1.59 9.76 -14.13
N ALA A 152 -0.93 10.07 -15.24
CA ALA A 152 -0.99 11.40 -15.84
C ALA A 152 -2.35 11.68 -16.49
N GLU A 153 -2.93 10.68 -17.17
CA GLU A 153 -4.27 10.78 -17.76
C GLU A 153 -5.35 10.96 -16.68
N THR A 154 -5.31 10.13 -15.63
CA THR A 154 -6.21 10.27 -14.48
C THR A 154 -6.04 11.64 -13.81
N TYR A 155 -4.81 12.11 -13.56
CA TYR A 155 -4.56 13.44 -13.01
C TYR A 155 -5.15 14.57 -13.88
N ALA A 156 -5.11 14.45 -15.21
CA ALA A 156 -5.61 15.47 -16.12
C ALA A 156 -7.15 15.50 -16.22
N ASN A 157 -7.82 14.37 -15.99
CA ASN A 157 -9.25 14.21 -16.27
C ASN A 157 -10.13 14.00 -15.02
N ALA A 158 -9.55 13.57 -13.89
CA ALA A 158 -10.28 13.38 -12.65
C ALA A 158 -10.76 14.73 -12.08
N SER A 159 -12.08 14.87 -11.96
CA SER A 159 -12.73 16.11 -11.55
C SER A 159 -13.51 15.98 -10.24
N GLN A 160 -13.82 14.75 -9.82
CA GLN A 160 -14.54 14.48 -8.60
C GLN A 160 -13.59 14.47 -7.39
N SER A 161 -14.05 14.98 -6.25
CA SER A 161 -13.27 14.93 -5.00
C SER A 161 -12.89 13.51 -4.61
N TYR A 162 -13.79 12.54 -4.84
CA TYR A 162 -13.56 11.12 -4.59
C TYR A 162 -12.39 10.56 -5.42
N GLU A 163 -12.34 10.87 -6.71
CA GLU A 163 -11.24 10.46 -7.60
C GLU A 163 -9.90 11.05 -7.13
N GLN A 164 -9.91 12.32 -6.72
CA GLN A 164 -8.73 13.04 -6.24
C GLN A 164 -8.23 12.52 -4.88
N GLU A 165 -9.11 12.06 -3.99
CA GLU A 165 -8.75 11.55 -2.67
C GLU A 165 -8.22 10.11 -2.73
N HIS A 166 -8.78 9.26 -3.60
CA HIS A 166 -8.49 7.83 -3.62
C HIS A 166 -7.59 7.38 -4.77
N VAL A 167 -7.13 8.30 -5.62
CA VAL A 167 -6.12 8.10 -6.69
C VAL A 167 -6.63 7.30 -7.87
N THR A 168 -7.07 6.07 -7.64
CA THR A 168 -7.43 5.12 -8.68
C THR A 168 -8.91 5.10 -9.10
N PRO A 169 -9.90 5.75 -8.44
CA PRO A 169 -11.31 5.64 -8.86
C PRO A 169 -11.60 5.96 -10.32
N TYR A 170 -10.95 6.98 -10.89
CA TYR A 170 -11.12 7.33 -12.30
C TYR A 170 -10.74 6.17 -13.22
N ILE A 171 -9.73 5.37 -12.86
CA ILE A 171 -9.34 4.17 -13.61
C ILE A 171 -10.48 3.13 -13.59
N HIS A 172 -11.04 2.87 -12.41
CA HIS A 172 -12.11 1.89 -12.21
C HIS A 172 -13.44 2.30 -12.87
N GLN A 173 -13.72 3.60 -12.90
CA GLN A 173 -14.95 4.15 -13.46
C GLN A 173 -14.93 4.23 -15.00
N HIS A 174 -13.76 4.02 -15.61
CA HIS A 174 -13.55 4.07 -17.05
C HIS A 174 -12.92 2.78 -17.63
N PRO A 175 -13.54 1.59 -17.43
CA PRO A 175 -13.02 0.34 -17.97
C PRO A 175 -13.03 0.29 -19.51
N GLU A 176 -13.78 1.18 -20.16
CA GLU A 176 -13.73 1.37 -21.61
C GLU A 176 -12.44 2.04 -22.11
N LYS A 177 -11.69 2.69 -21.21
CA LYS A 177 -10.43 3.38 -21.51
C LYS A 177 -9.20 2.61 -21.04
N PHE A 178 -9.31 1.87 -19.95
CA PHE A 178 -8.18 1.24 -19.29
C PHE A 178 -8.30 -0.29 -19.29
N ALA A 179 -7.24 -0.97 -19.71
CA ALA A 179 -7.11 -2.41 -19.58
C ALA A 179 -6.82 -2.80 -18.12
N LEU A 180 -7.87 -3.22 -17.40
CA LEU A 180 -7.82 -3.64 -16.01
C LEU A 180 -7.57 -5.15 -15.90
N HIS A 181 -6.59 -5.54 -15.07
CA HIS A 181 -6.26 -6.94 -14.80
C HIS A 181 -6.32 -7.20 -13.29
N ASP A 182 -6.98 -8.28 -12.89
CA ASP A 182 -6.98 -8.76 -11.50
C ASP A 182 -5.81 -9.70 -11.22
N TYR A 183 -5.28 -9.62 -10.00
CA TYR A 183 -4.32 -10.58 -9.45
C TYR A 183 -4.96 -11.32 -8.28
N VAL A 184 -5.15 -12.63 -8.41
CA VAL A 184 -5.88 -13.46 -7.43
C VAL A 184 -4.98 -14.60 -6.98
N GLY A 185 -4.84 -14.79 -5.66
CA GLY A 185 -4.09 -15.90 -5.11
C GLY A 185 -4.85 -17.23 -5.23
N ASP A 186 -4.12 -18.33 -5.06
CA ASP A 186 -4.66 -19.70 -5.16
C ASP A 186 -5.76 -20.02 -4.13
N ARG A 187 -5.82 -19.25 -3.04
CA ARG A 187 -6.78 -19.40 -1.95
C ARG A 187 -7.38 -18.07 -1.57
N ASP A 188 -8.62 -18.10 -1.08
CA ASP A 188 -9.30 -16.92 -0.57
C ASP A 188 -9.01 -16.72 0.92
N TRP A 189 -8.20 -15.72 1.21
CA TRP A 189 -7.86 -15.21 2.54
C TRP A 189 -8.43 -13.82 2.79
N SER A 190 -9.37 -13.35 1.95
CA SER A 190 -9.93 -12.00 1.99
C SER A 190 -10.68 -11.66 3.27
N ALA A 191 -11.08 -12.67 4.05
CA ALA A 191 -11.70 -12.52 5.36
C ALA A 191 -10.76 -11.92 6.42
N HIS A 192 -9.43 -11.98 6.22
CA HIS A 192 -8.47 -11.43 7.16
C HIS A 192 -8.26 -9.92 6.99
N ARG A 193 -8.17 -9.21 8.12
CA ARG A 193 -7.95 -7.76 8.20
C ARG A 193 -6.62 -7.45 8.90
N TRP A 194 -5.63 -7.01 8.12
CA TRP A 194 -4.25 -6.72 8.52
C TRP A 194 -3.83 -5.26 8.28
N THR A 195 -4.80 -4.38 7.99
CA THR A 195 -4.57 -2.93 7.93
C THR A 195 -4.72 -2.31 9.30
N LEU A 196 -3.98 -1.24 9.58
CA LEU A 196 -4.00 -0.50 10.84
C LEU A 196 -4.94 0.70 10.73
N ASP A 197 -6.17 0.62 11.24
CA ASP A 197 -7.07 1.77 11.30
C ASP A 197 -7.65 2.05 12.68
N THR A 198 -7.83 1.01 13.47
CA THR A 198 -8.44 1.08 14.80
C THR A 198 -7.47 0.57 15.87
N ILE A 199 -7.87 0.68 17.14
CA ILE A 199 -7.07 0.15 18.24
C ILE A 199 -7.07 -1.39 18.24
N GLU A 200 -8.15 -2.01 17.77
CA GLU A 200 -8.25 -3.47 17.62
C GLU A 200 -7.33 -3.97 16.51
N ASP A 201 -7.25 -3.24 15.38
CA ASP A 201 -6.26 -3.51 14.34
C ASP A 201 -4.83 -3.43 14.92
N TRP A 202 -4.56 -2.40 15.73
CA TRP A 202 -3.28 -2.24 16.42
C TRP A 202 -2.97 -3.40 17.37
N GLN A 203 -3.95 -3.87 18.15
CA GLN A 203 -3.80 -5.00 19.06
C GLN A 203 -3.44 -6.28 18.31
N LEU A 204 -4.14 -6.58 17.20
CA LEU A 204 -3.84 -7.75 16.38
C LEU A 204 -2.44 -7.65 15.75
N ILE A 205 -2.12 -6.53 15.10
CA ILE A 205 -0.82 -6.31 14.46
C ILE A 205 0.30 -6.44 15.48
N THR A 206 0.16 -5.84 16.67
CA THR A 206 1.13 -5.95 17.75
C THR A 206 1.27 -7.40 18.24
N ALA A 207 0.16 -8.13 18.38
CA ALA A 207 0.19 -9.53 18.81
C ALA A 207 0.90 -10.44 17.79
N ILE A 208 0.73 -10.18 16.49
CA ILE A 208 1.43 -10.87 15.40
C ILE A 208 2.92 -10.54 15.43
N TYR A 209 3.27 -9.25 15.49
CA TYR A 209 4.67 -8.81 15.57
C TYR A 209 5.38 -9.40 16.79
N ASN A 210 4.77 -9.40 17.97
CA ASN A 210 5.38 -9.99 19.17
C ASN A 210 5.71 -11.48 19.05
N ARG A 211 5.07 -12.20 18.12
CA ARG A 211 5.27 -13.64 17.91
C ARG A 211 6.20 -13.96 16.74
N LEU A 212 6.13 -13.18 15.67
CA LEU A 212 6.81 -13.49 14.41
C LEU A 212 7.98 -12.57 14.10
N TYR A 213 8.03 -11.37 14.68
CA TYR A 213 9.05 -10.40 14.34
C TYR A 213 10.40 -10.78 14.94
N GLN A 214 11.42 -10.80 14.08
CA GLN A 214 12.82 -10.85 14.47
C GLN A 214 13.56 -9.69 13.78
N PRO A 215 14.43 -8.94 14.49
CA PRO A 215 15.16 -7.84 13.88
C PRO A 215 15.95 -8.29 12.64
N GLY A 216 15.72 -7.62 11.51
CA GLY A 216 16.38 -7.91 10.24
C GLY A 216 15.73 -9.01 9.40
N GLU A 217 14.71 -9.69 9.90
CA GLU A 217 13.97 -10.71 9.16
C GLU A 217 12.57 -10.22 8.75
N ILE A 218 12.07 -10.76 7.64
CA ILE A 218 10.72 -10.51 7.15
C ILE A 218 9.95 -11.81 7.20
N PHE A 219 8.97 -11.89 8.10
CA PHE A 219 8.02 -12.99 8.10
C PHE A 219 7.01 -12.85 6.96
N THR A 220 6.53 -13.98 6.45
CA THR A 220 5.66 -14.05 5.27
C THR A 220 4.18 -14.05 5.64
N THR A 221 3.32 -13.83 4.63
CA THR A 221 1.87 -14.05 4.71
C THR A 221 1.56 -15.44 5.25
N GLN A 222 2.28 -16.46 4.79
CA GLN A 222 2.10 -17.85 5.23
C GLN A 222 2.37 -18.01 6.73
N ALA A 223 3.44 -17.39 7.26
CA ALA A 223 3.74 -17.41 8.70
C ALA A 223 2.63 -16.73 9.53
N VAL A 224 2.05 -15.64 9.03
CA VAL A 224 0.90 -14.99 9.69
C VAL A 224 -0.33 -15.90 9.66
N ILE A 225 -0.64 -16.51 8.52
CA ILE A 225 -1.79 -17.43 8.40
C ILE A 225 -1.63 -18.64 9.32
N GLU A 226 -0.45 -19.26 9.36
CA GLU A 226 -0.15 -20.38 10.26
C GLU A 226 -0.32 -20.00 11.72
N LEU A 227 0.16 -18.81 12.11
CA LEU A 227 -0.05 -18.29 13.45
C LEU A 227 -1.55 -18.14 13.77
N LEU A 228 -2.33 -17.54 12.87
CA LEU A 228 -3.76 -17.33 13.08
C LEU A 228 -4.56 -18.64 13.13
N GLN A 229 -4.11 -19.68 12.41
CA GLN A 229 -4.69 -21.01 12.48
C GLN A 229 -4.38 -21.70 13.81
N GLN A 230 -3.16 -21.52 14.34
CA GLN A 230 -2.74 -22.06 15.63
C GLN A 230 -3.35 -21.30 16.82
N GLN A 231 -3.67 -20.02 16.64
CA GLN A 231 -4.24 -19.13 17.67
C GLN A 231 -5.49 -18.40 17.14
N PRO A 232 -6.63 -19.11 16.98
CA PRO A 232 -7.85 -18.53 16.39
C PRO A 232 -8.42 -17.35 17.17
N GLU A 233 -8.10 -17.21 18.45
CA GLU A 233 -8.50 -16.07 19.29
C GLU A 233 -7.94 -14.74 18.76
N LEU A 234 -6.79 -14.76 18.07
CA LEU A 234 -6.21 -13.57 17.44
C LEU A 234 -7.12 -13.03 16.34
N VAL A 235 -7.75 -13.91 15.56
CA VAL A 235 -8.66 -13.53 14.47
C VAL A 235 -9.86 -12.74 15.01
N GLN A 236 -10.29 -13.03 16.24
CA GLN A 236 -11.47 -12.38 16.84
C GLN A 236 -11.22 -10.93 17.26
N ILE A 237 -9.96 -10.53 17.44
CA ILE A 237 -9.58 -9.20 17.96
C ILE A 237 -10.22 -8.08 17.12
N ASN A 238 -10.12 -8.17 15.80
CA ASN A 238 -10.66 -7.15 14.89
C ASN A 238 -11.72 -7.69 13.91
N ALA A 239 -12.27 -8.90 14.14
CA ALA A 239 -13.29 -9.50 13.28
C ALA A 239 -14.57 -8.66 13.15
N HIS A 240 -14.89 -7.87 14.18
CA HIS A 240 -16.06 -6.99 14.20
C HIS A 240 -15.80 -5.62 13.54
N VAL A 241 -14.56 -5.32 13.13
CA VAL A 241 -14.20 -4.02 12.55
C VAL A 241 -14.62 -3.96 11.09
N GLU A 242 -15.63 -3.15 10.81
CA GLU A 242 -16.06 -2.89 9.45
C GLU A 242 -15.13 -1.89 8.73
N GLN A 243 -14.80 -2.19 7.47
CA GLN A 243 -14.11 -1.23 6.62
C GLN A 243 -15.04 -0.03 6.37
N LYS A 244 -14.52 1.19 6.56
CA LYS A 244 -15.27 2.39 6.16
C LYS A 244 -15.66 2.26 4.70
N LYS A 245 -16.97 2.34 4.44
CA LYS A 245 -17.48 2.49 3.08
C LYS A 245 -16.91 3.80 2.55
N LEU A 246 -16.24 3.71 1.41
CA LEU A 246 -15.80 4.89 0.69
C LEU A 246 -17.07 5.64 0.27
N ALA A 247 -17.17 6.92 0.61
CA ALA A 247 -18.30 7.74 0.17
C ALA A 247 -18.17 7.93 -1.34
N THR A 248 -19.13 7.39 -2.09
CA THR A 248 -19.30 7.59 -3.54
C THR A 248 -19.80 8.99 -3.83
#